data_AF-A0A1R3UFL9-F1
#
_entry.id   AF-A0A1R3UFL9-F1
#
_cell.length_a   1.000
_cell.length_b   1.000
_cell.length_c   1.000
_cell.angle_alpha   90.00
_cell.angle_beta   90.00
_cell.angle_gamma   90.00
#
_symmetry.space_group_name_H-M   'P 1'
#
loop_
_entity.id
_entity.type
_entity.pdbx_description
1 polymer ?
#
loop_
_entity_poly.entity_id
_entity_poly.type
_entity_poly.pdbx_seq_one_letter_code
_entity_poly.pdbx_strand_id
1 'polypeptide(L)'
;MDEHHHDDDDGEDQELPDLDPQGRPYIGTPRITQTTRTRLVSRTCAWCGDPVPYSGKGRPPTYCSPAHRTRAWEVRTALTRQDRDRQTGAARGEEEPVREVIREVRTRTTTRSARIEVPVPGRVKQVVVERPARPEKAWEVCAVLSQAQMAIREGLIAEHDYDRLSFAAHALIRAIEEQQQQG
;
A
#
# COMPACT_ATOMS: atom_id res chain seq x y z
N MET A 1 -3.52 -10.38 -39.41
CA MET A 1 -3.34 -9.03 -39.97
C MET A 1 -1.87 -8.71 -39.83
N ASP A 2 -1.18 -8.85 -40.97
CA ASP A 2 0.13 -8.33 -41.35
C ASP A 2 1.32 -8.53 -40.39
N GLU A 3 1.85 -9.76 -40.40
CA GLU A 3 3.23 -10.06 -40.01
C GLU A 3 4.18 -9.59 -41.13
N HIS A 4 4.83 -8.45 -40.93
CA HIS A 4 6.01 -8.08 -41.71
C HIS A 4 7.18 -8.98 -41.29
N HIS A 5 7.43 -10.03 -42.07
CA HIS A 5 8.73 -10.72 -42.11
C HIS A 5 9.79 -9.71 -42.58
N HIS A 6 10.83 -9.50 -41.78
CA HIS A 6 12.04 -8.81 -42.23
C HIS A 6 13.03 -9.86 -42.70
N ASP A 7 13.44 -9.67 -43.95
CA ASP A 7 14.26 -10.54 -44.76
C ASP A 7 15.55 -10.96 -44.04
N ASP A 8 15.77 -12.27 -44.04
CA ASP A 8 17.07 -12.89 -43.87
C ASP A 8 17.98 -12.36 -45.00
N ASP A 9 18.85 -11.40 -44.66
CA ASP A 9 19.96 -10.99 -45.50
C ASP A 9 20.97 -12.14 -45.49
N ASP A 10 20.68 -13.13 -46.34
CA ASP A 10 21.59 -14.20 -46.74
C ASP A 10 22.78 -13.54 -47.41
N GLY A 11 23.75 -13.10 -46.61
CA GLY A 11 25.00 -12.54 -47.10
C GLY A 11 25.68 -13.55 -48.00
N GLU A 12 25.41 -13.43 -49.31
CA GLU A 12 26.04 -14.23 -50.35
C GLU A 12 27.54 -14.16 -50.11
N ASP A 13 28.14 -15.34 -49.93
CA ASP A 13 29.57 -15.55 -49.85
C ASP A 13 30.19 -14.99 -51.13
N GLN A 14 30.59 -13.71 -51.11
CA GLN A 14 31.32 -13.10 -52.22
C GLN A 14 32.63 -13.87 -52.34
N GLU A 15 32.71 -14.74 -53.34
CA GLU A 15 33.92 -15.46 -53.72
C GLU A 15 35.02 -14.42 -53.91
N LEU A 16 35.93 -14.36 -52.94
CA LEU A 16 37.09 -13.50 -53.03
C LEU A 16 37.92 -13.98 -54.23
N PRO A 17 38.41 -13.06 -55.09
CA PRO A 17 39.23 -13.45 -56.23
C PRO A 17 40.48 -14.20 -55.75
N ASP A 18 40.77 -15.34 -56.37
CA ASP A 18 41.92 -16.21 -56.07
C ASP A 18 43.30 -15.52 -56.19
N LEU A 19 43.30 -14.32 -56.80
CA LEU A 19 44.49 -13.56 -57.15
C LEU A 19 44.50 -12.23 -56.39
N ASP A 20 45.66 -11.90 -55.83
CA ASP A 20 45.90 -10.57 -55.27
C ASP A 20 45.92 -9.48 -56.37
N PRO A 21 45.92 -8.17 -56.03
CA PRO A 21 45.98 -7.09 -57.03
C PRO A 21 47.21 -7.11 -57.95
N GLN A 22 48.18 -8.00 -57.71
CA GLN A 22 49.42 -8.17 -58.47
C GLN A 22 49.40 -9.48 -59.30
N GLY A 23 48.27 -10.18 -59.35
CA GLY A 23 48.06 -11.39 -60.14
C GLY A 23 48.74 -12.63 -59.58
N ARG A 24 49.09 -12.65 -58.28
CA ARG A 24 49.73 -13.80 -57.63
C ARG A 24 48.67 -14.68 -56.97
N PRO A 25 48.78 -16.02 -57.07
CA PRO A 25 47.89 -16.92 -56.34
C PRO A 25 48.09 -16.73 -54.85
N TYR A 26 47.00 -16.64 -54.10
CA TYR A 26 47.05 -16.50 -52.64
C TYR A 26 47.58 -17.79 -52.00
N ILE A 27 48.90 -17.86 -51.73
CA ILE A 27 49.53 -19.01 -51.04
C ILE A 27 49.42 -18.78 -49.53
N GLY A 28 48.22 -18.93 -48.99
CA GLY A 28 47.99 -18.85 -47.56
C GLY A 28 46.65 -19.48 -47.22
N THR A 29 46.63 -20.39 -46.24
CA THR A 29 45.38 -20.87 -45.67
C THR A 29 44.64 -19.67 -45.06
N PRO A 30 43.41 -19.35 -45.48
CA PRO A 30 42.68 -18.22 -44.91
C PRO A 30 42.53 -18.44 -43.40
N ARG A 31 43.09 -17.54 -42.59
CA ARG A 31 42.85 -17.54 -41.15
C ARG A 31 41.49 -16.92 -40.87
N ILE A 32 40.46 -17.77 -40.90
CA ILE A 32 39.13 -17.40 -40.41
C ILE A 32 39.24 -17.19 -38.91
N THR A 33 39.20 -15.93 -38.48
CA THR A 33 39.24 -15.57 -37.06
C THR A 33 37.81 -15.33 -36.59
N GLN A 34 37.14 -16.37 -36.12
CA GLN A 34 35.79 -16.26 -35.57
C GLN A 34 35.84 -15.73 -34.13
N THR A 35 35.17 -14.59 -33.88
CA THR A 35 35.07 -14.02 -32.53
C THR A 35 33.65 -14.19 -32.00
N THR A 36 33.46 -15.14 -31.08
CA THR A 36 32.18 -15.35 -30.41
C THR A 36 32.01 -14.34 -29.27
N ARG A 37 30.91 -13.57 -29.30
CA ARG A 37 30.53 -12.64 -28.22
C ARG A 37 29.26 -13.13 -27.54
N THR A 38 29.39 -13.58 -26.30
CA THR A 38 28.23 -13.99 -25.49
C THR A 38 27.63 -12.78 -24.79
N ARG A 39 26.32 -12.56 -24.94
CA ARG A 39 25.56 -11.51 -24.25
C ARG A 39 24.43 -12.12 -23.43
N LEU A 40 24.27 -11.69 -22.18
CA LEU A 40 23.09 -12.02 -21.38
C LEU A 40 21.88 -11.28 -21.95
N VAL A 41 20.84 -12.00 -22.35
CA VAL A 41 19.62 -11.42 -22.95
C VAL A 41 18.48 -11.31 -21.93
N SER A 42 18.35 -12.31 -21.05
CA SER A 42 17.31 -12.32 -20.01
C SER A 42 17.79 -13.04 -18.76
N ARG A 43 17.12 -12.77 -17.63
CA ARG A 43 17.34 -13.46 -16.35
C ARG A 43 15.99 -13.64 -15.64
N THR A 44 15.79 -14.72 -14.91
CA THR A 44 14.57 -14.92 -14.12
C THR A 44 14.54 -14.02 -12.87
N CYS A 45 13.37 -13.48 -12.56
CA CYS A 45 13.14 -12.70 -11.36
C CYS A 45 13.26 -13.59 -10.13
N ALA A 46 14.08 -13.19 -9.15
CA ALA A 46 14.29 -13.98 -7.94
C ALA A 46 13.07 -14.07 -6.99
N TRP A 47 11.97 -13.35 -7.28
CA TRP A 47 10.75 -13.36 -6.48
C TRP A 47 9.62 -14.13 -7.16
N CYS A 48 9.25 -13.77 -8.39
CA CYS A 48 8.13 -14.40 -9.12
C CYS A 48 8.55 -15.45 -10.15
N GLY A 49 9.84 -15.53 -10.51
CA GLY A 49 10.34 -16.43 -11.54
C GLY A 49 10.25 -15.89 -12.97
N ASP A 50 9.49 -14.82 -13.21
CA ASP A 50 9.27 -14.27 -14.56
C ASP A 50 10.57 -13.81 -15.23
N PRO A 51 10.66 -13.93 -16.57
CA PRO A 51 11.81 -13.45 -17.32
C PRO A 51 11.91 -11.91 -17.24
N VAL A 52 13.10 -11.44 -16.90
CA VAL A 52 13.49 -10.04 -16.88
C VAL A 52 14.37 -9.77 -18.08
N PRO A 53 13.89 -9.01 -19.08
CA PRO A 53 14.71 -8.64 -20.22
C PRO A 53 15.87 -7.76 -19.74
N TYR A 54 17.07 -8.02 -20.27
CA TYR A 54 18.24 -7.20 -19.99
C TYR A 54 18.79 -6.61 -21.28
N SER A 55 18.54 -5.32 -21.46
CA SER A 55 19.11 -4.51 -22.53
C SER A 55 19.83 -3.32 -21.90
N GLY A 56 21.15 -3.42 -21.72
CA GLY A 56 21.91 -2.28 -21.19
C GLY A 56 23.38 -2.56 -20.95
N LYS A 57 24.07 -1.56 -20.40
CA LYS A 57 25.40 -1.66 -19.78
C LYS A 57 25.21 -1.64 -18.27
N GLY A 58 25.87 -2.55 -17.54
CA GLY A 58 25.85 -2.57 -16.07
C GLY A 58 25.33 -3.88 -15.46
N ARG A 59 25.07 -3.89 -14.15
CA ARG A 59 24.62 -5.10 -13.46
C ARG A 59 23.16 -5.42 -13.83
N PRO A 60 22.85 -6.64 -14.32
CA PRO A 60 21.48 -7.03 -14.59
C PRO A 60 20.59 -6.95 -13.35
N PRO A 61 19.35 -6.47 -13.48
CA PRO A 61 18.41 -6.43 -12.36
C PRO A 61 18.07 -7.84 -11.89
N THR A 62 17.97 -8.02 -10.58
CA THR A 62 17.60 -9.30 -9.96
C THR A 62 16.08 -9.49 -9.87
N TYR A 63 15.31 -8.41 -9.98
CA TYR A 63 13.85 -8.41 -9.85
C TYR A 63 13.22 -7.71 -11.05
N CYS A 64 12.05 -8.16 -11.49
CA CYS A 64 11.31 -7.54 -12.59
C CYS A 64 10.73 -6.17 -12.21
N SER A 65 10.51 -5.90 -10.92
CA SER A 65 9.95 -4.64 -10.43
C SER A 65 10.51 -4.21 -9.07
N PRO A 66 10.46 -2.90 -8.75
CA PRO A 66 10.79 -2.41 -7.40
C PRO A 66 9.92 -3.05 -6.31
N ALA A 67 8.65 -3.34 -6.59
CA ALA A 67 7.74 -3.98 -5.64
C ALA A 67 8.23 -5.38 -5.23
N HIS A 68 8.70 -6.19 -6.19
CA HIS A 68 9.27 -7.52 -5.90
C HIS A 68 10.58 -7.42 -5.11
N ARG A 69 11.40 -6.39 -5.37
CA ARG A 69 12.58 -6.11 -4.56
C ARG A 69 12.20 -5.80 -3.10
N THR A 70 11.19 -4.97 -2.88
CA THR A 70 10.71 -4.61 -1.53
C THR A 70 10.15 -5.83 -0.81
N ARG A 71 9.26 -6.60 -1.43
CA ARG A 71 8.71 -7.84 -0.84
C ARG A 71 9.79 -8.86 -0.49
N ALA A 72 10.76 -9.06 -1.38
CA ALA A 72 11.88 -9.97 -1.11
C ALA A 72 12.75 -9.49 0.06
N TRP A 73 12.92 -8.17 0.22
CA TRP A 73 13.61 -7.59 1.37
C TRP A 73 12.79 -7.71 2.67
N GLU A 74 11.48 -7.48 2.62
CA GLU A 74 10.57 -7.65 3.75
C GLU A 74 10.60 -9.08 4.28
N VAL A 75 10.43 -10.08 3.40
CA VAL A 75 10.49 -11.50 3.80
C VAL A 75 11.85 -11.84 4.40
N ARG A 76 12.95 -11.38 3.80
CA ARG A 76 14.30 -11.65 4.32
C ARG A 76 14.52 -11.01 5.69
N THR A 77 13.94 -9.85 5.94
CA THR A 77 14.13 -9.10 7.20
C THR A 77 13.09 -9.43 8.25
N ALA A 78 11.99 -10.10 7.90
CA ALA A 78 10.89 -10.43 8.82
C ALA A 78 11.39 -11.22 10.03
N LEU A 79 12.19 -12.28 9.82
CA LEU A 79 12.75 -13.10 10.90
C LEU A 79 13.66 -12.28 11.81
N THR A 80 14.57 -11.47 11.24
CA THR A 80 15.46 -10.62 12.03
C THR A 80 14.71 -9.56 12.84
N ARG A 81 13.58 -9.04 12.34
CA ARG A 81 12.72 -8.12 13.08
C ARG A 81 12.02 -8.85 14.22
N GLN A 82 11.44 -10.01 13.93
CA GLN A 82 10.80 -10.85 14.95
C GLN A 82 11.77 -11.21 16.08
N ASP A 83 13.00 -11.61 15.74
CA ASP A 83 14.02 -11.94 16.74
C ASP A 83 14.44 -10.72 17.57
N ARG A 84 14.55 -9.55 16.93
CA ARG A 84 14.80 -8.30 17.65
C ARG A 84 13.66 -7.94 18.60
N ASP A 85 12.41 -8.08 18.15
CA ASP A 85 11.23 -7.78 18.96
C ASP A 85 11.11 -8.75 20.15
N ARG A 86 11.50 -10.02 19.98
CA ARG A 86 11.62 -10.99 21.07
C ARG A 86 12.72 -10.57 22.06
N GLN A 87 13.89 -10.15 21.57
CA GLN A 87 15.01 -9.72 22.42
C GLN A 87 14.70 -8.44 23.21
N THR A 88 13.93 -7.50 22.63
CA THR A 88 13.51 -6.27 23.31
C THR A 88 12.31 -6.47 24.22
N GLY A 89 11.70 -7.66 24.23
CA GLY A 89 10.48 -7.95 24.97
C GLY A 89 9.23 -7.28 24.41
N ALA A 90 9.31 -6.69 23.21
CA ALA A 90 8.16 -6.10 22.51
C ALA A 90 7.24 -7.18 21.91
N ALA A 91 7.81 -8.34 21.54
CA ALA A 91 7.06 -9.52 21.13
C ALA A 91 7.10 -10.58 22.22
N ARG A 92 5.94 -11.13 22.59
CA ARG A 92 5.85 -12.29 23.49
C ARG A 92 6.56 -13.49 22.88
N GLY A 93 7.32 -14.22 23.69
CA GLY A 93 7.86 -15.51 23.31
C GLY A 93 6.74 -16.54 23.13
N GLU A 94 6.96 -17.55 22.29
CA GLU A 94 6.01 -18.65 22.06
C GLU A 94 5.74 -19.48 23.33
N GLU A 95 6.63 -19.41 24.33
CA GLU A 95 6.51 -20.08 25.62
C GLU A 95 5.69 -19.32 26.66
N GLU A 96 5.31 -18.07 26.41
CA GLU A 96 4.50 -17.30 27.36
C GLU A 96 3.03 -17.74 27.22
N PRO A 97 2.45 -18.47 28.19
CA PRO A 97 1.11 -19.01 28.05
C PRO A 97 0.12 -17.86 27.92
N VAL A 98 -0.63 -17.87 26.81
CA VAL A 98 -1.72 -16.91 26.56
C VAL A 98 -2.70 -17.03 27.72
N ARG A 99 -2.69 -16.07 28.64
CA ARG A 99 -3.71 -15.95 29.66
C ARG A 99 -4.97 -15.40 29.00
N GLU A 100 -5.77 -16.28 28.41
CA GLU A 100 -7.10 -15.94 27.97
C GLU A 100 -7.96 -15.61 29.20
N VAL A 101 -8.23 -14.32 29.40
CA VAL A 101 -9.20 -13.87 30.40
C VAL A 101 -10.58 -13.93 29.75
N ILE A 102 -11.22 -15.09 29.83
CA ILE A 102 -12.61 -15.25 29.41
C ILE A 102 -13.50 -14.55 30.45
N ARG A 103 -13.90 -13.31 30.16
CA ARG A 103 -14.90 -12.62 30.96
C ARG A 103 -16.28 -13.12 30.56
N GLU A 104 -16.82 -14.07 31.31
CA GLU A 104 -18.21 -14.51 31.14
C GLU A 104 -19.15 -13.37 31.60
N VAL A 105 -19.62 -12.57 30.66
CA VAL A 105 -20.63 -11.53 30.91
C VAL A 105 -22.00 -12.20 30.87
N ARG A 106 -22.56 -12.51 32.04
CA ARG A 106 -23.93 -13.00 32.16
C ARG A 106 -24.91 -11.82 32.15
N THR A 107 -25.43 -11.49 30.98
CA THR A 107 -26.50 -10.51 30.83
C THR A 107 -27.84 -11.18 31.19
N ARG A 108 -28.34 -10.92 32.40
CA ARG A 108 -29.70 -11.36 32.79
C ARG A 108 -30.73 -10.37 32.24
N THR A 109 -31.20 -10.61 31.01
CA THR A 109 -32.31 -9.87 30.44
C THR A 109 -33.61 -10.30 31.11
N THR A 110 -34.20 -9.42 31.91
CA THR A 110 -35.52 -9.64 32.50
C THR A 110 -36.56 -9.03 31.59
N THR A 111 -37.14 -9.85 30.71
CA THR A 111 -38.20 -9.41 29.80
C THR A 111 -39.51 -9.35 30.56
N ARG A 112 -39.96 -8.15 30.93
CA ARG A 112 -41.36 -7.91 31.30
C ARG A 112 -42.16 -7.69 30.02
N SER A 113 -42.84 -8.70 29.54
CA SER A 113 -43.77 -8.57 28.41
C SER A 113 -45.07 -7.91 28.89
N ALA A 114 -45.15 -6.58 28.76
CA ALA A 114 -46.43 -5.91 28.65
C ALA A 114 -46.86 -5.99 27.18
N ARG A 115 -48.04 -6.56 26.93
CA ARG A 115 -48.64 -6.58 25.58
C ARG A 115 -49.20 -5.18 25.32
N ILE A 116 -48.36 -4.31 24.76
CA ILE A 116 -48.81 -3.03 24.23
C ILE A 116 -49.07 -3.28 22.74
N GLU A 117 -50.32 -3.19 22.33
CA GLU A 117 -50.67 -3.12 20.91
C GLU A 117 -50.18 -1.76 20.40
N VAL A 118 -49.02 -1.76 19.73
CA VAL A 118 -48.49 -0.57 19.08
C VAL A 118 -48.98 -0.56 17.64
N PRO A 119 -49.79 0.43 17.22
CA PRO A 119 -50.13 0.63 15.83
C PRO A 119 -48.85 0.97 15.07
N VAL A 120 -48.44 0.14 14.11
CA VAL A 120 -47.25 0.39 13.29
C VAL A 120 -47.58 1.52 12.31
N PRO A 121 -47.01 2.74 12.46
CA PRO A 121 -47.15 3.76 11.44
C PRO A 121 -46.17 3.46 10.31
N GLY A 122 -46.63 3.65 9.08
CA GLY A 122 -45.90 3.33 7.87
C GLY A 122 -44.53 4.00 7.73
N ARG A 123 -43.70 3.34 6.92
CA ARG A 123 -42.40 3.76 6.36
C ARG A 123 -42.11 5.26 6.49
N VAL A 124 -41.24 5.60 7.44
CA VAL A 124 -40.76 6.97 7.64
C VAL A 124 -39.87 7.37 6.45
N LYS A 125 -40.23 8.44 5.74
CA LYS A 125 -39.35 9.09 4.75
C LYS A 125 -38.12 9.59 5.49
N GLN A 126 -36.92 9.24 5.02
CA GLN A 126 -35.68 9.83 5.52
C GLN A 126 -35.76 11.35 5.35
N VAL A 127 -35.79 12.06 6.48
CA VAL A 127 -35.60 13.51 6.52
C VAL A 127 -34.11 13.73 6.31
N VAL A 128 -33.74 14.34 5.19
CA VAL A 128 -32.38 14.82 4.95
C VAL A 128 -32.18 15.99 5.92
N VAL A 129 -31.49 15.73 7.03
CA VAL A 129 -31.06 16.78 7.95
C VAL A 129 -29.80 17.39 7.36
N GLU A 130 -29.87 18.66 6.96
CA GLU A 130 -28.70 19.40 6.46
C GLU A 130 -27.63 19.47 7.56
N ARG A 131 -26.41 19.07 7.22
CA ARG A 131 -25.28 19.06 8.15
C ARG A 131 -24.89 20.51 8.47
N PRO A 132 -24.86 20.94 9.75
CA PRO A 132 -24.51 22.30 10.10
C PRO A 132 -23.04 22.62 9.77
N ALA A 133 -22.77 23.87 9.42
CA ALA A 133 -21.44 24.36 9.07
C ALA A 133 -20.44 24.25 10.26
N ARG A 134 -19.17 24.05 9.93
CA ARG A 134 -18.06 23.92 10.89
C ARG A 134 -17.73 25.30 11.50
N PRO A 135 -17.66 25.44 12.83
CA PRO A 135 -17.28 26.71 13.45
C PRO A 135 -15.79 27.00 13.21
N GLU A 136 -15.47 28.24 12.85
CA GLU A 136 -14.09 28.69 12.59
C GLU A 136 -13.58 29.66 13.67
N LYS A 137 -14.49 30.38 14.33
CA LYS A 137 -14.14 31.40 15.33
C LYS A 137 -14.39 30.91 16.75
N ALA A 138 -13.61 31.39 17.71
CA ALA A 138 -13.71 30.97 19.12
C ALA A 138 -15.11 31.19 19.73
N TRP A 139 -15.80 32.29 19.39
CA TRP A 139 -17.15 32.55 19.88
C TRP A 139 -18.20 31.61 19.26
N GLU A 140 -17.98 31.13 18.03
CA GLU A 140 -18.83 30.14 17.38
C GLU A 140 -18.68 28.76 18.05
N VAL A 141 -17.45 28.41 18.46
CA VAL A 141 -17.18 27.20 19.24
C VAL A 141 -17.93 27.25 20.58
N CYS A 142 -17.88 28.38 21.30
CA CYS A 142 -18.64 28.55 22.54
C CYS A 142 -20.17 28.43 22.34
N ALA A 143 -20.70 28.97 21.25
CA ALA A 143 -22.12 28.85 20.91
C ALA A 143 -22.51 27.39 20.65
N VAL A 144 -21.70 26.65 19.88
CA VAL A 144 -21.92 25.21 19.61
C VAL A 144 -21.90 24.38 20.89
N LEU A 145 -20.94 24.62 21.77
CA LEU A 145 -20.84 23.90 23.05
C LEU A 145 -22.02 24.22 23.97
N SER A 146 -22.50 25.47 23.99
CA SER A 146 -23.66 25.88 24.78
C SER A 146 -24.95 25.23 24.26
N GLN A 147 -25.15 25.22 22.94
CA GLN A 147 -26.29 24.56 22.30
C GLN A 147 -26.27 23.05 22.56
N ALA A 148 -25.10 22.43 22.44
CA ALA A 148 -24.96 21.01 22.73
C ALA A 148 -25.23 20.69 24.20
N GLN A 149 -24.74 21.51 25.14
CA GLN A 149 -25.05 21.35 26.57
C GLN A 149 -26.56 21.35 26.85
N MET A 150 -27.32 22.23 26.18
CA MET A 150 -28.79 22.23 26.27
C MET A 150 -29.39 20.95 25.69
N ALA A 151 -28.95 20.53 24.50
CA ALA A 151 -29.42 19.29 23.88
C ALA A 151 -29.11 18.03 24.73
N ILE A 152 -27.96 17.99 25.42
CA ILE A 152 -27.62 16.92 26.38
C ILE A 152 -28.64 16.91 27.52
N ARG A 153 -28.94 18.08 28.09
CA ARG A 153 -29.88 18.20 29.22
C ARG A 153 -31.30 17.80 28.83
N GLU A 154 -31.69 18.06 27.60
CA GLU A 154 -33.00 17.71 27.06
C GLU A 154 -33.05 16.27 26.51
N GLY A 155 -31.91 15.55 26.48
CA GLY A 155 -31.81 14.18 25.98
C GLY A 155 -31.95 14.07 24.46
N LEU A 156 -31.71 15.16 23.73
CA LEU A 156 -31.92 15.28 22.28
C LEU A 156 -30.62 15.13 21.48
N ILE A 157 -29.60 14.47 22.03
CA ILE A 157 -28.33 14.26 21.32
C ILE A 157 -28.54 13.26 20.20
N ALA A 158 -28.34 13.70 18.96
CA ALA A 158 -28.28 12.82 17.81
C ALA A 158 -26.85 12.31 17.57
N GLU A 159 -26.72 11.20 16.84
CA GLU A 159 -25.41 10.59 16.53
C GLU A 159 -24.43 11.59 15.87
N HIS A 160 -24.93 12.51 15.06
CA HIS A 160 -24.12 13.52 14.37
C HIS A 160 -23.65 14.68 15.25
N ASP A 161 -24.20 14.84 16.46
CA ASP A 161 -23.75 15.86 17.41
C ASP A 161 -22.43 15.47 18.06
N TYR A 162 -22.10 14.18 18.10
CA TYR A 162 -20.87 13.68 18.72
C TYR A 162 -19.61 14.16 17.99
N ASP A 163 -19.57 14.03 16.66
CA ASP A 163 -18.43 14.50 15.84
C ASP A 163 -18.23 16.01 15.99
N ARG A 164 -19.34 16.76 16.04
CA ARG A 164 -19.33 18.21 16.15
C ARG A 164 -18.82 18.67 17.52
N LEU A 165 -19.26 18.00 18.59
CA LEU A 165 -18.80 18.23 19.96
C LEU A 165 -17.32 17.91 20.14
N SER A 166 -16.88 16.75 19.63
CA SER A 166 -15.49 16.33 19.66
C SER A 166 -14.59 17.35 18.95
N PHE A 167 -14.99 17.82 17.76
CA PHE A 167 -14.23 18.83 17.04
C PHE A 167 -14.13 20.17 17.79
N ALA A 168 -15.27 20.64 18.33
CA ALA A 168 -15.32 21.90 19.10
C ALA A 168 -14.43 21.84 20.36
N ALA A 169 -14.43 20.72 21.07
CA ALA A 169 -13.58 20.53 22.25
C ALA A 169 -12.08 20.58 21.92
N HIS A 170 -11.65 19.88 20.86
CA HIS A 170 -10.24 19.90 20.43
C HIS A 170 -9.79 21.30 19.98
N ALA A 171 -10.64 22.03 19.25
CA ALA A 171 -10.34 23.39 18.83
C ALA A 171 -10.13 24.34 20.03
N LEU A 172 -10.95 24.19 21.09
CA LEU A 172 -10.82 24.98 22.30
C LEU A 172 -9.52 24.66 23.07
N ILE A 173 -9.20 23.37 23.23
CA ILE A 173 -7.96 22.93 23.91
C ILE A 173 -6.74 23.54 23.22
N ARG A 174 -6.68 23.45 21.90
CA ARG A 174 -5.57 24.01 21.11
C ARG A 174 -5.43 25.53 21.29
N ALA A 175 -6.54 26.26 21.31
CA ALA A 175 -6.51 27.71 21.52
C ALA A 175 -5.96 28.09 22.91
N ILE A 176 -6.26 27.30 23.94
CA ILE A 176 -5.72 27.50 25.30
C ILE A 176 -4.21 27.25 25.34
N GLU A 177 -3.74 26.17 24.71
CA GLU A 177 -2.31 25.84 24.62
C GLU A 177 -1.50 26.93 23.90
N GLU A 178 -2.04 27.48 22.80
CA GLU A 178 -1.41 28.57 22.05
C GLU A 178 -1.29 29.86 22.88
N GLN A 179 -2.27 30.16 23.75
CA GLN A 179 -2.20 31.32 24.66
C GLN A 179 -1.17 31.14 25.77
N GLN A 180 -1.03 29.93 26.33
CA GLN A 180 -0.05 29.64 27.38
C GLN A 180 1.41 29.72 26.89
N GLN A 181 1.65 29.54 25.59
CA GLN A 181 2.99 29.66 25.01
C GLN A 181 3.39 31.12 24.72
N GLN A 182 2.44 32.06 24.75
CA GLN A 182 2.66 33.47 24.41
C GLN A 182 2.82 34.39 25.64
N GLY A 183 2.53 33.89 26.85
CA GLY A 183 2.67 34.63 28.12
C GLY A 183 3.83 34.11 28.95
#